data_AF-A0A4Q5QW93-F1
#
_entry.id   AF-A0A4Q5QW93-F1
#
_cell.length_a   1.000
_cell.length_b   1.000
_cell.length_c   1.000
_cell.angle_alpha   90.00
_cell.angle_beta   90.00
_cell.angle_gamma   90.00
#
_symmetry.space_group_name_H-M   'P 1'
#
loop_
_entity.id
_entity.type
_entity.pdbx_description
1 polymer ?
#
loop_
_entity_poly.entity_id
_entity_poly.type
_entity_poly.pdbx_seq_one_letter_code
_entity_poly.pdbx_strand_id
1 'polypeptide(L)'
;MLLVPTLASVPVLGVFYEAVERYGFEAALLTLLPLSALYVGALGGLLILIKRFAAGRQVAGSLPLYSLAYVRHWLADAVLAQSLTLLKSLYATIYTPYWMRLLGANIGRRAEISTLNHISADHLTVGAGAFLADSVSVGAPRVQRGVVTVQPTVVGDRTFIGNSAVLAGGTTLGTNTLIGALSAAPLHTPPDGTSWVGSPAFLLPNRPVSQSFAPEFTFAPPARLVWARAGVEVFKIMLPFTFTFLTFTILYHYTKWHLLNYPFWSSVGVGTGALVGLIFGFSILTALLKWVLIGKYRPSEKPLWSSFVWRNELVNSLCESYVYPFWVTPLLGTPFATWFFQLMGSHFGHSVYLDTTEITEFDLAWVADRAVLNNGVTIQTHLFEDRVMKMSDLRIGRGATVGTSSVVLYDSVIGPGTTLKSLSLLMKGEKLPANTRWQGIPSAFISAQ
;
A
#
# COMPACT_ATOMS: atom_id res chain seq x y z
N MET A 1 6.17 10.25 -18.25
CA MET A 1 6.58 8.99 -17.57
C MET A 1 5.91 7.73 -18.12
N LEU A 2 4.87 7.82 -18.97
CA LEU A 2 4.21 6.66 -19.57
C LEU A 2 5.15 5.75 -20.39
N LEU A 3 6.27 6.28 -20.90
CA LEU A 3 7.26 5.50 -21.66
C LEU A 3 8.19 4.65 -20.78
N VAL A 4 8.31 4.94 -19.48
CA VAL A 4 9.30 4.26 -18.62
C VAL A 4 9.00 2.75 -18.48
N PRO A 5 7.75 2.32 -18.18
CA PRO A 5 7.41 0.89 -18.17
C PRO A 5 7.65 0.21 -19.52
N THR A 6 7.34 0.90 -20.63
CA THR A 6 7.55 0.38 -21.98
C THR A 6 9.03 0.17 -22.27
N LEU A 7 9.89 1.16 -21.99
CA LEU A 7 11.34 1.04 -22.17
C LEU A 7 11.92 -0.07 -21.29
N ALA A 8 11.45 -0.20 -20.04
CA ALA A 8 11.87 -1.28 -19.14
C ALA A 8 11.48 -2.68 -19.67
N SER A 9 10.40 -2.78 -20.45
CA SER A 9 9.93 -4.06 -21.00
C SER A 9 10.74 -4.55 -22.20
N VAL A 10 11.39 -3.65 -22.96
CA VAL A 10 12.15 -4.01 -24.18
C VAL A 10 13.18 -5.13 -23.97
N PRO A 11 14.12 -5.05 -23.00
CA PRO A 11 15.09 -6.12 -22.79
C PRO A 11 14.42 -7.44 -22.37
N VAL A 12 13.34 -7.36 -21.61
CA VAL A 12 12.59 -8.53 -21.12
C VAL A 12 11.91 -9.25 -22.29
N LEU A 13 11.24 -8.48 -23.17
CA LEU A 13 10.60 -9.01 -24.36
C LEU A 13 11.61 -9.58 -25.36
N GLY A 14 12.78 -8.94 -25.51
CA GLY A 14 13.86 -9.44 -26.36
C GLY A 14 14.41 -10.78 -25.89
N VAL A 15 14.71 -10.91 -24.60
CA VAL A 15 15.18 -12.19 -24.02
C VAL A 15 14.10 -13.25 -24.09
N PHE A 16 12.83 -12.89 -23.83
CA PHE A 16 11.72 -13.83 -23.94
C PHE A 16 11.55 -14.34 -25.38
N TYR A 17 11.59 -13.45 -26.37
CA TYR A 17 11.51 -13.80 -27.79
C TYR A 17 12.63 -14.78 -28.18
N GLU A 18 13.87 -14.47 -27.80
CA GLU A 18 15.02 -15.33 -28.09
C GLU A 18 14.89 -16.72 -27.43
N ALA A 19 14.35 -16.77 -26.20
CA ALA A 19 14.11 -18.02 -25.49
C ALA A 19 13.05 -18.88 -26.21
N VAL A 20 11.97 -18.27 -26.70
CA VAL A 20 10.92 -18.96 -27.47
C VAL A 20 11.49 -19.52 -28.78
N GLU A 21 12.26 -18.72 -29.52
CA GLU A 21 12.82 -19.14 -30.81
C GLU A 21 13.88 -20.24 -30.67
N ARG A 22 14.74 -20.18 -29.64
CA ARG A 22 15.83 -21.16 -29.46
C ARG A 22 15.39 -22.46 -28.76
N TYR A 23 14.54 -22.35 -27.74
CA TYR A 23 14.24 -23.46 -26.82
C TYR A 23 12.77 -23.89 -26.86
N GLY A 24 11.93 -23.19 -27.62
CA GLY A 24 10.50 -23.44 -27.69
C GLY A 24 9.70 -22.75 -26.59
N PHE A 25 8.38 -22.69 -26.81
CA PHE A 25 7.46 -21.97 -25.93
C PHE A 25 7.44 -22.50 -24.50
N GLU A 26 7.38 -23.82 -24.33
CA GLU A 26 7.31 -24.46 -23.00
C GLU A 26 8.55 -24.16 -22.15
N ALA A 27 9.75 -24.25 -22.74
CA ALA A 27 11.00 -23.92 -22.06
C ALA A 27 11.07 -22.43 -21.70
N ALA A 28 10.56 -21.55 -22.57
CA ALA A 28 10.53 -20.11 -22.31
C ALA A 28 9.66 -19.75 -21.09
N LEU A 29 8.62 -20.53 -20.76
CA LEU A 29 7.80 -20.29 -19.56
C LEU A 29 8.63 -20.37 -18.26
N LEU A 30 9.64 -21.23 -18.22
CA LEU A 30 10.54 -21.36 -17.06
C LEU A 30 11.39 -20.10 -16.81
N THR A 31 11.52 -19.23 -17.81
CA THR A 31 12.28 -17.98 -17.72
C THR A 31 11.48 -16.81 -17.16
N LEU A 32 10.15 -16.92 -17.05
CA LEU A 32 9.26 -15.80 -16.71
C LEU A 32 9.54 -15.20 -15.33
N LEU A 33 9.87 -16.03 -14.35
CA LEU A 33 10.21 -15.55 -13.01
C LEU A 33 11.54 -14.75 -13.07
N PRO A 34 12.68 -15.28 -13.56
CA PRO A 34 13.89 -14.47 -13.79
C PRO A 34 13.66 -13.20 -14.61
N LEU A 35 12.83 -13.26 -15.66
CA LEU A 35 12.47 -12.11 -16.48
C LEU A 35 11.69 -11.04 -15.70
N SER A 36 10.88 -11.45 -14.73
CA SER A 36 10.21 -10.54 -13.81
C SER A 36 11.20 -9.77 -12.93
N ALA A 37 12.28 -10.42 -12.46
CA ALA A 37 13.36 -9.72 -11.75
C ALA A 37 14.10 -8.74 -12.67
N LEU A 38 14.38 -9.14 -13.91
CA LEU A 38 15.00 -8.27 -14.90
C LEU A 38 14.14 -7.03 -15.15
N TYR A 39 12.82 -7.20 -15.29
CA TYR A 39 11.87 -6.09 -15.45
C TYR A 39 11.92 -5.12 -14.28
N VAL A 40 11.80 -5.63 -13.04
CA VAL A 40 11.83 -4.81 -11.83
C VAL A 40 13.15 -4.06 -11.71
N GLY A 41 14.27 -4.71 -12.00
CA GLY A 41 15.59 -4.10 -12.01
C GLY A 41 15.74 -3.01 -13.07
N ALA A 42 15.30 -3.27 -14.31
CA ALA A 42 15.34 -2.31 -15.42
C ALA A 42 14.47 -1.09 -15.13
N LEU A 43 13.25 -1.31 -14.64
CA LEU A 43 12.30 -0.27 -14.26
C LEU A 43 12.84 0.59 -13.10
N GLY A 44 13.31 -0.05 -12.04
CA GLY A 44 13.93 0.63 -10.90
C GLY A 44 15.17 1.42 -11.31
N GLY A 45 16.03 0.85 -12.16
CA GLY A 45 17.19 1.52 -12.73
C GLY A 45 16.82 2.77 -13.51
N LEU A 46 15.85 2.68 -14.43
CA LEU A 46 15.36 3.84 -15.19
C LEU A 46 14.81 4.95 -14.29
N LEU A 47 14.02 4.59 -13.27
CA LEU A 47 13.50 5.57 -12.29
C LEU A 47 14.63 6.25 -11.51
N ILE A 48 15.64 5.50 -11.07
CA ILE A 48 16.85 6.05 -10.42
C ILE A 48 17.59 6.99 -11.37
N LEU A 49 17.78 6.61 -12.63
CA LEU A 49 18.45 7.44 -13.63
C LEU A 49 17.70 8.76 -13.83
N ILE A 50 16.38 8.72 -14.00
CA ILE A 50 15.56 9.92 -14.14
C ILE A 50 15.67 10.79 -12.88
N LYS A 51 15.56 10.20 -11.69
CA LYS A 51 15.68 10.95 -10.43
C LYS A 51 17.06 11.60 -10.28
N ARG A 52 18.14 10.86 -10.54
CA ARG A 52 19.51 11.31 -10.25
C ARG A 52 20.07 12.25 -11.31
N PHE A 53 19.71 12.07 -12.58
CA PHE A 53 20.26 12.86 -13.69
C PHE A 53 19.30 13.94 -14.19
N ALA A 54 18.02 13.63 -14.39
CA ALA A 54 17.07 14.61 -14.93
C ALA A 54 16.53 15.54 -13.82
N ALA A 55 16.02 14.98 -12.72
CA ALA A 55 15.58 15.80 -11.58
C ALA A 55 16.77 16.31 -10.75
N GLY A 56 17.79 15.47 -10.55
CA GLY A 56 18.94 15.73 -9.71
C GLY A 56 18.59 15.90 -8.23
N ARG A 57 19.47 16.57 -7.49
CA ARG A 57 19.26 16.85 -6.06
C ARG A 57 18.35 18.05 -5.88
N GLN A 58 17.28 17.89 -5.10
CA GLN A 58 16.35 18.98 -4.82
C GLN A 58 16.89 19.92 -3.75
N VAL A 59 16.57 21.21 -3.90
CA VAL A 59 16.99 22.29 -3.00
C VAL A 59 15.86 22.59 -2.04
N ALA A 60 16.19 22.71 -0.75
CA ALA A 60 15.23 23.14 0.27
C ALA A 60 15.06 24.67 0.24
N GLY A 61 13.89 25.14 0.69
CA GLY A 61 13.57 26.55 0.82
C GLY A 61 12.40 26.98 -0.07
N SER A 62 12.35 28.27 -0.36
CA SER A 62 11.28 28.90 -1.14
C SER A 62 11.68 28.98 -2.62
N LEU A 63 10.99 28.22 -3.45
CA LEU A 63 11.19 28.15 -4.89
C LEU A 63 10.04 28.88 -5.61
N PRO A 64 10.31 29.72 -6.63
CA PRO A 64 9.24 30.24 -7.47
C PRO A 64 8.53 29.09 -8.20
N LEU A 65 7.19 29.12 -8.24
CA LEU A 65 6.37 28.06 -8.85
C LEU A 65 6.71 27.88 -10.34
N TYR A 66 6.95 28.97 -11.06
CA TYR A 66 7.33 28.96 -12.47
C TYR A 66 8.84 29.01 -12.65
N SER A 67 9.56 28.06 -12.05
CA SER A 67 11.01 27.97 -12.16
C SER A 67 11.47 26.57 -12.56
N LEU A 68 12.64 26.49 -13.19
CA LEU A 68 13.29 25.21 -13.49
C LEU A 68 13.59 24.40 -12.22
N ALA A 69 13.88 25.08 -11.10
CA ALA A 69 14.08 24.44 -9.81
C ALA A 69 12.82 23.68 -9.36
N TYR A 70 11.63 24.30 -9.51
CA TYR A 70 10.38 23.60 -9.20
C TYR A 70 10.05 22.50 -10.21
N VAL A 71 10.32 22.68 -11.51
CA VAL A 71 10.14 21.61 -12.50
C VAL A 71 10.98 20.37 -12.14
N ARG A 72 12.21 20.57 -11.67
CA ARG A 72 13.08 19.49 -11.19
C ARG A 72 12.51 18.82 -9.93
N HIS A 73 11.93 19.60 -9.01
CA HIS A 73 11.28 19.08 -7.82
C HIS A 73 10.05 18.26 -8.16
N TRP A 74 9.16 18.82 -9.00
CA TRP A 74 7.99 18.12 -9.53
C TRP A 74 8.38 16.82 -10.24
N LEU A 75 9.47 16.82 -11.01
CA LEU A 75 9.95 15.62 -11.68
C LEU A 75 10.41 14.56 -10.66
N ALA A 76 11.11 14.96 -9.59
CA ALA A 76 11.49 14.05 -8.51
C ALA A 76 10.27 13.45 -7.80
N ASP A 77 9.28 14.28 -7.46
CA ASP A 77 8.03 13.85 -6.84
C ASP A 77 7.25 12.90 -7.76
N ALA A 78 7.21 13.20 -9.06
CA ALA A 78 6.60 12.34 -10.06
C ALA A 78 7.31 10.99 -10.15
N VAL A 79 8.65 10.93 -10.03
CA VAL A 79 9.37 9.65 -10.00
C VAL A 79 8.96 8.84 -8.77
N LEU A 80 8.87 9.47 -7.60
CA LEU A 80 8.49 8.82 -6.34
C LEU A 80 7.05 8.31 -6.37
N ALA A 81 6.12 9.11 -6.90
CA ALA A 81 4.73 8.72 -7.09
C ALA A 81 4.59 7.56 -8.09
N GLN A 82 5.31 7.63 -9.22
CA GLN A 82 5.29 6.56 -10.21
C GLN A 82 6.01 5.30 -9.71
N SER A 83 7.05 5.41 -8.88
CA SER A 83 7.67 4.22 -8.28
C SER A 83 6.72 3.50 -7.35
N LEU A 84 5.95 4.22 -6.54
CA LEU A 84 4.92 3.61 -5.69
C LEU A 84 3.83 2.92 -6.51
N THR A 85 3.42 3.53 -7.62
CA THR A 85 2.38 2.98 -8.50
C THR A 85 2.88 1.75 -9.27
N LEU A 86 4.07 1.83 -9.87
CA LEU A 86 4.59 0.82 -10.78
C LEU A 86 5.33 -0.33 -10.09
N LEU A 87 5.93 -0.06 -8.93
CA LEU A 87 6.69 -1.02 -8.13
C LEU A 87 6.04 -1.18 -6.75
N LYS A 88 4.70 -1.15 -6.67
CA LYS A 88 3.97 -1.24 -5.39
C LYS A 88 4.41 -2.46 -4.55
N SER A 89 4.65 -3.59 -5.19
CA SER A 89 5.15 -4.83 -4.55
C SER A 89 6.54 -4.72 -3.89
N LEU A 90 7.35 -3.71 -4.25
CA LEU A 90 8.64 -3.38 -3.62
C LEU A 90 8.46 -2.66 -2.27
N TYR A 91 7.33 -1.99 -2.07
CA TYR A 91 7.03 -1.29 -0.82
C TYR A 91 6.58 -2.26 0.28
N ALA A 92 6.70 -1.84 1.53
CA ALA A 92 6.54 -2.72 2.70
C ALA A 92 7.44 -3.98 2.63
N THR A 93 8.70 -3.80 2.20
CA THR A 93 9.73 -4.85 2.20
C THR A 93 11.00 -4.39 2.90
N ILE A 94 11.89 -5.33 3.20
CA ILE A 94 13.24 -5.05 3.68
C ILE A 94 14.08 -4.25 2.67
N TYR A 95 13.68 -4.26 1.39
CA TYR A 95 14.35 -3.54 0.31
C TYR A 95 13.90 -2.08 0.22
N THR A 96 12.72 -1.72 0.73
CA THR A 96 12.17 -0.35 0.66
C THR A 96 13.11 0.71 1.26
N PRO A 97 13.75 0.51 2.43
CA PRO A 97 14.73 1.47 2.96
C PRO A 97 15.92 1.72 2.02
N TYR A 98 16.41 0.69 1.33
CA TYR A 98 17.51 0.84 0.37
C TYR A 98 17.06 1.56 -0.88
N TRP A 99 15.87 1.22 -1.38
CA TRP A 99 15.21 1.91 -2.49
C TRP A 99 15.06 3.42 -2.20
N MET A 100 14.57 3.79 -1.03
CA MET A 100 14.43 5.19 -0.61
C MET A 100 15.78 5.93 -0.53
N ARG A 101 16.86 5.27 -0.07
CA ARG A 101 18.21 5.85 -0.08
C ARG A 101 18.72 6.10 -1.50
N LEU A 102 18.48 5.15 -2.42
CA LEU A 102 18.81 5.31 -3.84
C LEU A 102 18.03 6.48 -4.47
N LEU A 103 16.85 6.82 -3.96
CA LEU A 103 16.09 7.99 -4.37
C LEU A 103 16.41 9.28 -3.59
N GLY A 104 17.30 9.25 -2.60
CA GLY A 104 17.86 10.44 -1.96
C GLY A 104 17.53 10.63 -0.48
N ALA A 105 16.66 9.80 0.09
CA ALA A 105 16.32 9.90 1.51
C ALA A 105 17.43 9.37 2.43
N ASN A 106 17.53 9.95 3.62
CA ASN A 106 18.41 9.46 4.66
C ASN A 106 17.64 8.52 5.59
N ILE A 107 17.78 7.21 5.38
CA ILE A 107 17.05 6.20 6.13
C ILE A 107 18.00 5.46 7.07
N GLY A 108 17.67 5.42 8.36
CA GLY A 108 18.43 4.76 9.41
C GLY A 108 18.42 3.24 9.31
N ARG A 109 19.30 2.60 10.09
CA ARG A 109 19.42 1.13 10.11
C ARG A 109 18.16 0.50 10.69
N ARG A 110 17.65 -0.56 10.05
CA ARG A 110 16.42 -1.28 10.46
C ARG A 110 15.16 -0.42 10.55
N ALA A 111 15.14 0.77 9.94
CA ALA A 111 13.89 1.47 9.73
C ALA A 111 12.98 0.62 8.82
N GLU A 112 11.68 0.60 9.12
CA GLU A 112 10.66 -0.06 8.31
C GLU A 112 9.84 1.04 7.63
N ILE A 113 9.63 0.89 6.32
CA ILE A 113 8.86 1.83 5.52
C ILE A 113 7.86 1.00 4.74
N SER A 114 6.58 1.25 4.97
CA SER A 114 5.50 0.60 4.23
C SER A 114 5.29 1.37 2.92
N THR A 115 4.30 2.25 2.85
CA THR A 115 4.07 3.11 1.69
C THR A 115 4.08 4.59 2.09
N LEU A 116 4.77 5.44 1.32
CA LEU A 116 4.87 6.88 1.58
C LEU A 116 4.28 7.67 0.42
N ASN A 117 3.46 8.66 0.74
CA ASN A 117 2.83 9.57 -0.21
C ASN A 117 3.40 10.99 -0.05
N HIS A 118 3.30 11.79 -1.12
CA HIS A 118 3.67 13.22 -1.12
C HIS A 118 5.05 13.50 -0.48
N ILE A 119 6.06 12.74 -0.90
CA ILE A 119 7.39 12.77 -0.28
C ILE A 119 8.41 13.60 -1.05
N SER A 120 9.20 14.39 -0.31
CA SER A 120 10.43 15.01 -0.80
C SER A 120 11.65 14.21 -0.35
N ALA A 121 12.05 13.19 -1.12
CA ALA A 121 13.07 12.22 -0.70
C ALA A 121 14.40 12.87 -0.25
N ASP A 122 14.95 13.84 -1.00
CA ASP A 122 16.21 14.52 -0.64
C ASP A 122 16.15 15.32 0.69
N HIS A 123 14.95 15.50 1.23
CA HIS A 123 14.67 16.27 2.44
C HIS A 123 14.10 15.40 3.57
N LEU A 124 14.04 14.08 3.38
CA LEU A 124 13.52 13.14 4.36
C LEU A 124 14.67 12.49 5.14
N THR A 125 14.63 12.62 6.47
CA THR A 125 15.49 11.85 7.38
C THR A 125 14.61 10.97 8.26
N VAL A 126 14.90 9.67 8.29
CA VAL A 126 14.22 8.67 9.12
C VAL A 126 15.26 7.99 10.00
N GLY A 127 15.04 7.99 11.30
CA GLY A 127 15.94 7.44 12.31
C GLY A 127 16.05 5.92 12.30
N ALA A 128 17.01 5.39 13.05
CA ALA A 128 17.21 3.96 13.19
C ALA A 128 16.02 3.30 13.89
N GLY A 129 15.55 2.19 13.34
CA GLY A 129 14.45 1.42 13.91
C GLY A 129 13.07 2.09 13.85
N ALA A 130 12.95 3.29 13.26
CA ALA A 130 11.67 3.97 13.04
C ALA A 130 10.75 3.14 12.13
N PHE A 131 9.44 3.37 12.23
CA PHE A 131 8.43 2.66 11.46
C PHE A 131 7.45 3.67 10.85
N LEU A 132 7.40 3.71 9.52
CA LEU A 132 6.42 4.49 8.79
C LEU A 132 5.43 3.53 8.14
N ALA A 133 4.17 3.60 8.55
CA ALA A 133 3.09 2.73 8.10
C ALA A 133 2.58 3.14 6.71
N ASP A 134 1.42 2.60 6.30
CA ASP A 134 0.92 2.82 4.95
C ASP A 134 0.33 4.21 4.71
N SER A 135 0.49 4.68 3.48
CA SER A 135 -0.05 5.94 2.98
C SER A 135 0.33 7.17 3.82
N VAL A 136 1.45 7.13 4.54
CA VAL A 136 1.91 8.27 5.33
C VAL A 136 2.34 9.39 4.38
N SER A 137 1.78 10.59 4.58
CA SER A 137 2.19 11.79 3.87
C SER A 137 3.37 12.43 4.61
N VAL A 138 4.56 12.47 4.00
CA VAL A 138 5.77 12.97 4.68
C VAL A 138 6.43 14.11 3.92
N GLY A 139 6.35 15.32 4.46
CA GLY A 139 7.11 16.45 3.98
C GLY A 139 6.57 17.08 2.69
N ALA A 140 5.25 16.98 2.48
CA ALA A 140 4.59 17.57 1.32
C ALA A 140 4.92 19.09 1.20
N PRO A 141 5.35 19.56 0.01
CA PRO A 141 5.62 20.98 -0.21
C PRO A 141 4.40 21.86 0.00
N ARG A 142 4.60 23.05 0.56
CA ARG A 142 3.53 24.06 0.69
C ARG A 142 3.55 24.99 -0.52
N VAL A 143 2.45 25.07 -1.25
CA VAL A 143 2.30 25.98 -2.39
C VAL A 143 1.39 27.13 -1.99
N GLN A 144 1.91 28.37 -2.00
CA GLN A 144 1.14 29.55 -1.66
C GLN A 144 1.67 30.78 -2.41
N ARG A 145 0.77 31.58 -3.00
CA ARG A 145 1.09 32.86 -3.66
C ARG A 145 2.24 32.76 -4.69
N GLY A 146 2.25 31.69 -5.49
CA GLY A 146 3.28 31.48 -6.52
C GLY A 146 4.64 31.03 -6.00
N VAL A 147 4.75 30.66 -4.73
CA VAL A 147 5.96 30.13 -4.09
C VAL A 147 5.68 28.72 -3.59
N VAL A 148 6.65 27.83 -3.82
CA VAL A 148 6.68 26.46 -3.30
C VAL A 148 7.72 26.41 -2.19
N THR A 149 7.29 26.10 -0.98
CA THR A 149 8.17 25.96 0.18
C THR A 149 8.41 24.48 0.46
N VAL A 150 9.67 24.08 0.34
CA VAL A 150 10.14 22.72 0.60
C VAL A 150 10.99 22.74 1.86
N GLN A 151 10.66 21.91 2.84
CA GLN A 151 11.36 21.90 4.13
C GLN A 151 11.75 20.48 4.54
N PRO A 152 12.93 20.30 5.17
CA PRO A 152 13.34 19.02 5.72
C PRO A 152 12.31 18.46 6.70
N THR A 153 12.09 17.15 6.62
CA THR A 153 11.24 16.41 7.57
C THR A 153 12.07 15.33 8.23
N VAL A 154 12.05 15.31 9.57
CA VAL A 154 12.87 14.43 10.40
C VAL A 154 11.97 13.57 11.27
N VAL A 155 12.10 12.25 11.13
CA VAL A 155 11.48 11.25 12.00
C VAL A 155 12.59 10.62 12.84
N GLY A 156 12.56 10.81 14.16
CA GLY A 156 13.61 10.31 15.05
C GLY A 156 13.67 8.78 15.21
N ASP A 157 14.61 8.32 16.02
CA ASP A 157 14.87 6.90 16.22
C ASP A 157 13.67 6.21 16.90
N ARG A 158 13.34 4.99 16.44
CA ARG A 158 12.23 4.17 16.96
C ARG A 158 10.86 4.86 16.99
N THR A 159 10.71 5.99 16.30
CA THR A 159 9.44 6.70 16.18
C THR A 159 8.51 5.96 15.21
N PHE A 160 7.23 5.91 15.57
CA PHE A 160 6.18 5.21 14.84
C PHE A 160 5.20 6.22 14.23
N ILE A 161 4.96 6.10 12.93
CA ILE A 161 3.99 6.93 12.21
C ILE A 161 2.90 6.02 11.64
N GLY A 162 1.67 6.17 12.13
CA GLY A 162 0.52 5.34 11.78
C GLY A 162 -0.05 5.62 10.39
N ASN A 163 -0.89 4.71 9.92
CA ASN A 163 -1.43 4.73 8.56
C ASN A 163 -2.13 6.05 8.25
N SER A 164 -1.89 6.60 7.07
CA SER A 164 -2.48 7.87 6.60
C SER A 164 -2.19 9.09 7.48
N ALA A 165 -1.19 9.02 8.38
CA ALA A 165 -0.75 10.18 9.14
C ALA A 165 -0.09 11.23 8.23
N VAL A 166 -0.18 12.50 8.63
CA VAL A 166 0.30 13.64 7.85
C VAL A 166 1.37 14.40 8.62
N LEU A 167 2.58 14.41 8.06
CA LEU A 167 3.72 15.19 8.54
C LEU A 167 3.93 16.33 7.54
N ALA A 168 3.61 17.56 7.95
CA ALA A 168 3.86 18.73 7.13
C ALA A 168 5.37 18.93 6.90
N GLY A 169 5.75 19.57 5.79
CA GLY A 169 7.14 19.99 5.58
C GLY A 169 7.67 20.80 6.77
N GLY A 170 8.88 20.50 7.23
CA GLY A 170 9.48 21.12 8.42
C GLY A 170 9.21 20.37 9.73
N THR A 171 8.38 19.32 9.71
CA THR A 171 8.10 18.52 10.91
C THR A 171 9.39 17.83 11.39
N THR A 172 9.69 17.98 12.69
CA THR A 172 10.75 17.25 13.38
C THR A 172 10.12 16.48 14.53
N LEU A 173 10.27 15.17 14.52
CA LEU A 173 9.81 14.29 15.59
C LEU A 173 11.02 13.71 16.32
N GLY A 174 10.89 13.63 17.65
CA GLY A 174 11.89 13.07 18.55
C GLY A 174 11.97 11.55 18.49
N THR A 175 12.55 10.97 19.54
CA THR A 175 12.78 9.52 19.68
C THR A 175 11.60 8.84 20.36
N ASN A 176 11.25 7.62 19.95
CA ASN A 176 10.15 6.82 20.49
C ASN A 176 8.80 7.57 20.51
N THR A 177 8.59 8.52 19.60
CA THR A 177 7.31 9.21 19.46
C THR A 177 6.33 8.33 18.67
N LEU A 178 5.03 8.44 18.95
CA LEU A 178 3.99 7.83 18.12
C LEU A 178 3.07 8.91 17.55
N ILE A 179 2.82 8.88 16.25
CA ILE A 179 1.74 9.63 15.60
C ILE A 179 0.69 8.61 15.14
N GLY A 180 -0.55 8.75 15.61
CA GLY A 180 -1.65 7.83 15.33
C GLY A 180 -2.10 7.82 13.87
N ALA A 181 -2.89 6.81 13.51
CA ALA A 181 -3.49 6.74 12.17
C ALA A 181 -4.35 7.99 11.89
N LEU A 182 -4.37 8.42 10.61
CA LEU A 182 -5.10 9.59 10.12
C LEU A 182 -4.80 10.91 10.87
N SER A 183 -3.75 10.96 11.69
CA SER A 183 -3.45 12.09 12.56
C SER A 183 -2.48 13.06 11.90
N ALA A 184 -2.61 14.34 12.21
CA ALA A 184 -1.59 15.34 11.87
C ALA A 184 -0.48 15.30 12.93
N ALA A 185 0.76 15.49 12.51
CA ALA A 185 1.86 15.69 13.47
C ALA A 185 1.66 17.01 14.26
N PRO A 186 2.08 17.08 15.54
CA PRO A 186 2.08 18.31 16.31
C PRO A 186 2.89 19.43 15.62
N LEU A 187 2.45 20.69 15.79
CA LEU A 187 3.12 21.86 15.19
C LEU A 187 4.54 22.11 15.75
N HIS A 188 4.76 21.72 17.00
CA HIS A 188 6.05 21.78 17.67
C HIS A 188 6.57 20.37 17.88
N THR A 189 7.90 20.21 17.89
CA THR A 189 8.55 18.94 18.20
C THR A 189 8.03 18.43 19.54
N PRO A 190 7.29 17.30 19.56
CA PRO A 190 6.79 16.75 20.81
C PRO A 190 7.94 16.19 21.65
N PRO A 191 7.79 16.09 22.98
CA PRO A 191 8.77 15.41 23.81
C PRO A 191 8.96 13.95 23.40
N ASP A 192 10.18 13.42 23.60
CA ASP A 192 10.49 12.01 23.34
C ASP A 192 9.58 11.07 24.14
N GLY A 193 9.26 9.91 23.56
CA GLY A 193 8.42 8.88 24.21
C GLY A 193 6.93 9.20 24.30
N THR A 194 6.47 10.34 23.75
CA THR A 194 5.06 10.74 23.78
C THR A 194 4.27 10.20 22.57
N SER A 195 2.97 9.97 22.77
CA SER A 195 2.05 9.48 21.74
C SER A 195 1.00 10.55 21.42
N TRP A 196 0.73 10.78 20.14
CA TRP A 196 -0.16 11.84 19.67
C TRP A 196 -1.13 11.31 18.64
N VAL A 197 -2.38 11.76 18.72
CA VAL A 197 -3.44 11.45 17.75
C VAL A 197 -4.24 12.72 17.47
N GLY A 198 -5.01 12.78 16.39
CA GLY A 198 -5.88 13.92 16.12
C GLY A 198 -5.43 14.83 14.99
N SER A 199 -6.37 15.67 14.57
CA SER A 199 -6.12 16.81 13.67
C SER A 199 -7.04 17.97 14.10
N PRO A 200 -6.57 18.92 14.93
CA PRO A 200 -5.20 19.06 15.46
C PRO A 200 -4.75 17.93 16.40
N ALA A 201 -3.45 17.71 16.51
CA ALA A 201 -2.87 16.67 17.35
C ALA A 201 -3.06 16.97 18.85
N PHE A 202 -3.43 15.94 19.63
CA PHE A 202 -3.48 15.96 21.09
C PHE A 202 -2.76 14.73 21.66
N LEU A 203 -2.25 14.88 22.89
CA LEU A 203 -1.50 13.83 23.58
C LEU A 203 -2.44 12.66 23.95
N LEU A 204 -2.02 11.44 23.62
CA LEU A 204 -2.66 10.21 24.07
C LEU A 204 -1.94 9.73 25.35
N PRO A 205 -2.57 9.84 26.53
CA PRO A 205 -1.89 9.65 27.81
C PRO A 205 -1.53 8.19 28.09
N ASN A 206 -2.33 7.24 27.60
CA ASN A 206 -2.15 5.82 27.86
C ASN A 206 -1.99 5.07 26.54
N ARG A 207 -0.78 4.54 26.31
CA ARG A 207 -0.52 3.61 25.22
C ARG A 207 -0.79 2.19 25.71
N PRO A 208 -1.70 1.41 25.09
CA PRO A 208 -1.85 0.00 25.41
C PRO A 208 -0.54 -0.74 25.16
N VAL A 209 -0.02 -1.44 26.17
CA VAL A 209 1.21 -2.23 26.03
C VAL A 209 0.89 -3.48 25.22
N SER A 210 1.66 -3.73 24.15
CA SER A 210 1.57 -4.98 23.36
C SER A 210 2.01 -6.19 24.16
N GLN A 211 1.58 -7.39 23.76
CA GLN A 211 2.20 -8.61 24.28
C GLN A 211 3.72 -8.54 24.07
N SER A 212 4.46 -8.94 25.10
CA SER A 212 5.92 -8.93 25.03
C SER A 212 6.39 -10.10 24.17
N PHE A 213 6.99 -9.79 23.04
CA PHE A 213 7.71 -10.75 22.20
C PHE A 213 9.22 -10.56 22.38
N ALA A 214 9.98 -11.64 22.22
CA ALA A 214 11.43 -11.58 22.31
C ALA A 214 11.99 -10.54 21.31
N PRO A 215 13.06 -9.80 21.66
CA PRO A 215 13.63 -8.75 20.80
C PRO A 215 14.00 -9.23 19.39
N GLU A 216 14.33 -10.52 19.24
CA GLU A 216 14.61 -11.16 17.95
C GLU A 216 13.42 -11.16 16.98
N PHE A 217 12.19 -11.08 17.49
CA PHE A 217 11.00 -11.04 16.64
C PHE A 217 10.51 -9.61 16.37
N THR A 218 11.14 -8.59 16.99
CA THR A 218 10.74 -7.18 16.90
C THR A 218 11.87 -6.31 16.35
N PHE A 219 12.74 -5.78 17.21
CA PHE A 219 13.76 -4.77 16.86
C PHE A 219 15.14 -5.36 16.51
N ALA A 220 15.41 -6.59 16.92
CA ALA A 220 16.74 -7.21 16.86
C ALA A 220 16.77 -8.59 16.18
N PRO A 221 16.27 -8.72 14.94
CA PRO A 221 16.21 -10.00 14.25
C PRO A 221 17.61 -10.60 14.01
N PRO A 222 17.79 -11.92 14.21
CA PRO A 222 18.99 -12.61 13.80
C PRO A 222 19.09 -12.68 12.28
N ALA A 223 20.31 -12.81 11.75
CA ALA A 223 20.57 -12.83 10.31
C ALA A 223 19.75 -13.88 9.55
N ARG A 224 19.47 -15.05 10.17
CA ARG A 224 18.63 -16.09 9.56
C ARG A 224 17.21 -15.61 9.22
N LEU A 225 16.58 -14.80 10.08
CA LEU A 225 15.23 -14.28 9.84
C LEU A 225 15.27 -13.15 8.81
N VAL A 226 16.34 -12.37 8.80
CA VAL A 226 16.61 -11.35 7.77
C VAL A 226 16.67 -11.98 6.38
N TRP A 227 17.46 -13.05 6.21
CA TRP A 227 17.57 -13.75 4.94
C TRP A 227 16.29 -14.50 4.55
N ALA A 228 15.60 -15.12 5.51
CA ALA A 228 14.33 -15.78 5.24
C ALA A 228 13.25 -14.79 4.77
N ARG A 229 13.10 -13.64 5.46
CA ARG A 229 12.19 -12.57 5.04
C ARG A 229 12.56 -12.03 3.66
N ALA A 230 13.84 -11.73 3.45
CA ALA A 230 14.34 -11.25 2.16
C ALA A 230 13.98 -12.22 1.02
N GLY A 231 14.17 -13.53 1.22
CA GLY A 231 13.80 -14.55 0.23
C GLY A 231 12.31 -14.55 -0.09
N VAL A 232 11.43 -14.51 0.91
CA VAL A 232 9.97 -14.44 0.69
C VAL A 232 9.57 -13.14 -0.02
N GLU A 233 10.20 -12.03 0.35
CA GLU A 233 9.89 -10.73 -0.24
C GLU A 233 10.36 -10.60 -1.70
N VAL A 234 11.37 -11.35 -2.13
CA VAL A 234 11.70 -11.48 -3.56
C VAL A 234 10.51 -12.05 -4.35
N PHE A 235 9.86 -13.10 -3.83
CA PHE A 235 8.64 -13.63 -4.45
C PHE A 235 7.48 -12.64 -4.37
N LYS A 236 7.31 -11.94 -3.24
CA LYS A 236 6.32 -10.86 -3.07
C LYS A 236 6.45 -9.81 -4.19
N ILE A 237 7.68 -9.45 -4.54
CA ILE A 237 8.00 -8.47 -5.58
C ILE A 237 7.72 -9.02 -6.97
N MET A 238 8.19 -10.23 -7.27
CA MET A 238 8.25 -10.77 -8.64
C MET A 238 6.93 -11.37 -9.13
N LEU A 239 6.15 -12.03 -8.27
CA LEU A 239 4.98 -12.80 -8.69
C LEU A 239 3.91 -11.97 -9.44
N PRO A 240 3.54 -10.74 -9.03
CA PRO A 240 2.58 -9.93 -9.78
C PRO A 240 3.03 -9.66 -11.24
N PHE A 241 4.32 -9.41 -11.45
CA PHE A 241 4.89 -9.23 -12.78
C PHE A 241 4.95 -10.55 -13.55
N THR A 242 5.24 -11.66 -12.87
CA THR A 242 5.19 -13.00 -13.49
C THR A 242 3.79 -13.33 -14.00
N PHE A 243 2.73 -13.02 -13.25
CA PHE A 243 1.34 -13.20 -13.70
C PHE A 243 1.03 -12.34 -14.93
N THR A 244 1.50 -11.09 -14.93
CA THR A 244 1.33 -10.16 -16.06
C THR A 244 2.06 -10.66 -17.30
N PHE A 245 3.33 -11.08 -17.17
CA PHE A 245 4.09 -11.62 -18.29
C PHE A 245 3.54 -12.94 -18.79
N LEU A 246 3.12 -13.84 -17.89
CA LEU A 246 2.49 -15.09 -18.29
C LEU A 246 1.19 -14.82 -19.07
N THR A 247 0.39 -13.86 -18.63
CA THR A 247 -0.82 -13.42 -19.35
C THR A 247 -0.45 -12.93 -20.76
N PHE A 248 0.54 -12.03 -20.86
CA PHE A 248 1.01 -11.53 -22.14
C PHE A 248 1.54 -12.65 -23.06
N THR A 249 2.36 -13.55 -22.51
CA THR A 249 2.96 -14.67 -23.23
C THR A 249 1.91 -15.62 -23.81
N ILE A 250 0.92 -16.01 -23.01
CA ILE A 250 -0.18 -16.88 -23.45
C ILE A 250 -0.98 -16.18 -24.54
N LEU A 251 -1.34 -14.91 -24.34
CA LEU A 251 -2.11 -14.15 -25.32
C LEU A 251 -1.34 -13.92 -26.62
N TYR A 252 -0.04 -13.64 -26.55
CA TYR A 252 0.81 -13.48 -27.72
C TYR A 252 0.84 -14.76 -28.55
N HIS A 253 1.11 -15.91 -27.90
CA HIS A 253 1.17 -17.20 -28.58
C HIS A 253 -0.19 -17.57 -29.19
N TYR A 254 -1.26 -17.41 -28.40
CA TYR A 254 -2.62 -17.70 -28.84
C TYR A 254 -3.05 -16.82 -30.02
N THR A 255 -2.81 -15.51 -29.93
CA THR A 255 -3.20 -14.56 -30.99
C THR A 255 -2.40 -14.78 -32.26
N LYS A 256 -1.09 -15.06 -32.16
CA LYS A 256 -0.24 -15.44 -33.31
C LYS A 256 -0.79 -16.69 -34.00
N TRP A 257 -1.10 -17.73 -33.24
CA TRP A 257 -1.65 -18.96 -33.80
C TRP A 257 -3.03 -18.75 -34.43
N HIS A 258 -3.95 -18.07 -33.72
CA HIS A 258 -5.32 -17.91 -34.19
C HIS A 258 -5.43 -16.99 -35.41
N LEU A 259 -4.66 -15.89 -35.48
CA LEU A 259 -4.63 -15.01 -36.66
C LEU A 259 -4.10 -15.68 -37.93
N LEU A 260 -3.27 -16.72 -37.80
CA LEU A 260 -2.77 -17.50 -38.94
C LEU A 260 -3.79 -18.52 -39.45
N ASN A 261 -4.77 -18.91 -38.63
CA ASN A 261 -5.69 -20.01 -38.91
C ASN A 261 -7.17 -19.59 -39.02
N TYR A 262 -7.54 -18.40 -38.53
CA TYR A 262 -8.93 -17.96 -38.40
C TYR A 262 -9.11 -16.46 -38.73
N PRO A 263 -10.34 -16.02 -39.06
CA PRO A 263 -10.63 -14.61 -39.34
C PRO A 263 -10.36 -13.68 -38.16
N PHE A 264 -9.94 -12.45 -38.45
CA PHE A 264 -9.57 -11.43 -37.46
C PHE A 264 -10.58 -11.28 -36.31
N TRP A 265 -11.87 -11.09 -36.60
CA TRP A 265 -12.89 -10.85 -35.57
C TRP A 265 -13.12 -12.04 -34.64
N SER A 266 -12.92 -13.27 -35.14
CA SER A 266 -12.95 -14.46 -34.28
C SER A 266 -11.73 -14.50 -33.34
N SER A 267 -10.55 -14.12 -33.83
CA SER A 267 -9.34 -13.99 -33.01
C SER A 267 -9.48 -12.94 -31.92
N VAL A 268 -10.13 -11.81 -32.23
CA VAL A 268 -10.43 -10.77 -31.25
C VAL A 268 -11.36 -11.33 -30.18
N GLY A 269 -12.49 -11.94 -30.55
CA GLY A 269 -13.46 -12.49 -29.59
C GLY A 269 -12.84 -13.52 -28.65
N VAL A 270 -12.12 -14.50 -29.19
CA VAL A 270 -11.51 -15.54 -28.34
C VAL A 270 -10.30 -15.01 -27.57
N GLY A 271 -9.49 -14.13 -28.16
CA GLY A 271 -8.38 -13.48 -27.46
C GLY A 271 -8.84 -12.64 -26.28
N THR A 272 -9.93 -11.88 -26.42
CA THR A 272 -10.57 -11.15 -25.31
C THR A 272 -11.10 -12.12 -24.25
N GLY A 273 -11.76 -13.21 -24.66
CA GLY A 273 -12.21 -14.25 -23.73
C GLY A 273 -11.05 -14.88 -22.94
N ALA A 274 -9.94 -15.17 -23.60
CA ALA A 274 -8.72 -15.70 -22.97
C ALA A 274 -8.11 -14.69 -21.98
N LEU A 275 -8.04 -13.41 -22.35
CA LEU A 275 -7.54 -12.36 -21.46
C LEU A 275 -8.37 -12.26 -20.18
N VAL A 276 -9.69 -12.18 -20.33
CA VAL A 276 -10.63 -12.14 -19.19
C VAL A 276 -10.50 -13.40 -18.35
N GLY A 277 -10.44 -14.58 -18.98
CA GLY A 277 -10.26 -15.86 -18.30
C GLY A 277 -8.95 -15.95 -17.50
N LEU A 278 -7.84 -15.43 -18.03
CA LEU A 278 -6.56 -15.38 -17.34
C LEU A 278 -6.59 -14.42 -16.14
N ILE A 279 -7.16 -13.22 -16.30
CA ILE A 279 -7.31 -12.24 -15.20
C ILE A 279 -8.09 -12.87 -14.03
N PHE A 280 -9.25 -13.47 -14.30
CA PHE A 280 -10.02 -14.14 -13.27
C PHE A 280 -9.31 -15.39 -12.73
N GLY A 281 -8.65 -16.17 -13.60
CA GLY A 281 -7.90 -17.35 -13.21
C GLY A 281 -6.78 -17.04 -12.22
N PHE A 282 -5.95 -16.03 -12.50
CA PHE A 282 -4.89 -15.59 -11.58
C PHE A 282 -5.44 -14.95 -10.31
N SER A 283 -6.59 -14.29 -10.40
CA SER A 283 -7.23 -13.73 -9.19
C SER A 283 -7.81 -14.81 -8.28
N ILE A 284 -8.42 -15.86 -8.86
CA ILE A 284 -8.85 -17.05 -8.12
C ILE A 284 -7.63 -17.77 -7.55
N LEU A 285 -6.53 -17.87 -8.30
CA LEU A 285 -5.27 -18.42 -7.79
C LEU A 285 -4.76 -17.63 -6.58
N THR A 286 -4.80 -16.30 -6.60
CA THR A 286 -4.46 -15.46 -5.45
C THR A 286 -5.35 -15.77 -4.24
N ALA A 287 -6.66 -15.97 -4.44
CA ALA A 287 -7.55 -16.37 -3.36
C ALA A 287 -7.22 -17.78 -2.82
N LEU A 288 -6.93 -18.74 -3.70
CA LEU A 288 -6.49 -20.08 -3.30
C LEU A 288 -5.18 -20.01 -2.49
N LEU A 289 -4.21 -19.19 -2.92
CA LEU A 289 -2.97 -18.96 -2.19
C LEU A 289 -3.24 -18.40 -0.80
N LYS A 290 -4.17 -17.45 -0.64
CA LYS A 290 -4.59 -16.98 0.69
C LYS A 290 -5.09 -18.12 1.57
N TRP A 291 -5.98 -18.96 1.05
CA TRP A 291 -6.55 -20.08 1.82
C TRP A 291 -5.51 -21.15 2.18
N VAL A 292 -4.54 -21.41 1.31
CA VAL A 292 -3.46 -22.37 1.56
C VAL A 292 -2.40 -21.81 2.51
N LEU A 293 -1.97 -20.57 2.31
CA LEU A 293 -0.86 -19.98 3.07
C LEU A 293 -1.28 -19.46 4.44
N ILE A 294 -2.49 -18.94 4.56
CA ILE A 294 -3.01 -18.29 5.77
C ILE A 294 -4.19 -19.05 6.37
N GLY A 295 -5.12 -19.50 5.53
CA GLY A 295 -6.42 -20.02 5.98
C GLY A 295 -7.37 -18.89 6.36
N LYS A 296 -8.07 -19.05 7.50
CA LYS A 296 -8.99 -18.04 8.04
C LYS A 296 -8.25 -17.12 9.01
N TYR A 297 -8.31 -15.81 8.80
CA TYR A 297 -7.81 -14.83 9.76
C TYR A 297 -8.60 -14.92 11.08
N ARG A 298 -7.90 -14.78 12.21
CA ARG A 298 -8.48 -14.77 13.56
C ARG A 298 -7.87 -13.64 14.37
N PRO A 299 -8.62 -13.03 15.30
CA PRO A 299 -8.07 -12.04 16.22
C PRO A 299 -6.80 -12.58 16.90
N SER A 300 -5.69 -11.87 16.75
CA SER A 300 -4.38 -12.32 17.25
C SER A 300 -3.33 -11.21 17.27
N GLU A 301 -2.26 -11.44 18.04
CA GLU A 301 -1.05 -10.61 18.02
C GLU A 301 0.11 -11.41 17.39
N LYS A 302 0.81 -10.82 16.42
CA LYS A 302 1.92 -11.45 15.69
C LYS A 302 3.09 -10.48 15.59
N PRO A 303 4.32 -10.88 15.94
CA PRO A 303 5.48 -9.99 15.80
C PRO A 303 5.88 -9.86 14.33
N LEU A 304 6.48 -8.72 13.97
CA LEU A 304 6.87 -8.36 12.59
C LEU A 304 7.75 -9.42 11.91
N TRP A 305 8.69 -10.02 12.66
CA TRP A 305 9.59 -11.04 12.13
C TRP A 305 9.02 -12.46 12.25
N SER A 306 7.74 -12.62 11.93
CA SER A 306 7.08 -13.92 11.87
C SER A 306 6.70 -14.31 10.45
N SER A 307 6.78 -15.60 10.14
CA SER A 307 6.35 -16.15 8.85
C SER A 307 4.87 -15.85 8.53
N PHE A 308 4.03 -15.64 9.56
CA PHE A 308 2.66 -15.21 9.35
C PHE A 308 2.59 -13.85 8.65
N VAL A 309 3.31 -12.84 9.16
CA VAL A 309 3.31 -11.48 8.58
C VAL A 309 3.85 -11.53 7.15
N TRP A 310 4.92 -12.29 6.87
CA TRP A 310 5.50 -12.34 5.53
C TRP A 310 4.59 -13.02 4.50
N ARG A 311 3.87 -14.08 4.91
CA ARG A 311 2.85 -14.72 4.06
C ARG A 311 1.67 -13.79 3.84
N ASN A 312 1.25 -13.04 4.86
CA ASN A 312 0.18 -12.06 4.75
C ASN A 312 0.54 -10.97 3.74
N GLU A 313 1.75 -10.43 3.85
CA GLU A 313 2.30 -9.42 2.92
C GLU A 313 2.44 -9.93 1.49
N LEU A 314 2.78 -11.21 1.30
CA LEU A 314 2.83 -11.82 -0.03
C LEU A 314 1.43 -11.87 -0.68
N VAL A 315 0.41 -12.28 0.08
CA VAL A 315 -1.00 -12.28 -0.38
C VAL A 315 -1.46 -10.85 -0.66
N ASN A 316 -1.17 -9.91 0.24
CA ASN A 316 -1.54 -8.51 0.07
C ASN A 316 -0.91 -7.89 -1.19
N SER A 317 0.38 -8.17 -1.45
CA SER A 317 1.07 -7.71 -2.66
C SER A 317 0.42 -8.21 -3.95
N LEU A 318 0.01 -9.48 -4.01
CA LEU A 318 -0.72 -10.03 -5.16
C LEU A 318 -2.08 -9.35 -5.34
N CYS A 319 -2.78 -9.07 -4.24
CA CYS A 319 -4.04 -8.34 -4.29
C CYS A 319 -3.82 -6.92 -4.83
N GLU A 320 -2.91 -6.15 -4.23
CA GLU A 320 -2.67 -4.75 -4.57
C GLU A 320 -2.02 -4.54 -5.95
N SER A 321 -1.12 -5.42 -6.36
CA SER A 321 -0.31 -5.25 -7.58
C SER A 321 -0.90 -5.97 -8.79
N TYR A 322 -1.88 -6.87 -8.61
CA TYR A 322 -2.51 -7.60 -9.71
C TYR A 322 -4.04 -7.59 -9.62
N VAL A 323 -4.63 -8.13 -8.55
CA VAL A 323 -6.08 -8.33 -8.50
C VAL A 323 -6.86 -7.02 -8.48
N TYR A 324 -6.43 -6.03 -7.69
CA TYR A 324 -7.13 -4.75 -7.60
C TYR A 324 -7.10 -3.98 -8.92
N PRO A 325 -5.95 -3.77 -9.59
CA PRO A 325 -5.93 -3.10 -10.89
C PRO A 325 -6.76 -3.78 -11.99
N PHE A 326 -6.77 -5.13 -12.05
CA PHE A 326 -7.36 -5.86 -13.17
C PHE A 326 -8.79 -6.37 -12.92
N TRP A 327 -9.23 -6.50 -11.67
CA TRP A 327 -10.58 -6.97 -11.32
C TRP A 327 -11.33 -5.97 -10.42
N VAL A 328 -10.82 -5.66 -9.23
CA VAL A 328 -11.64 -4.98 -8.21
C VAL A 328 -11.88 -3.50 -8.55
N THR A 329 -10.82 -2.74 -8.85
CA THR A 329 -10.91 -1.30 -9.12
C THR A 329 -11.87 -0.96 -10.26
N PRO A 330 -11.83 -1.65 -11.43
CA PRO A 330 -12.81 -1.42 -12.51
C PRO A 330 -14.27 -1.67 -12.12
N LEU A 331 -14.52 -2.44 -11.05
CA LEU A 331 -15.86 -2.81 -10.59
C LEU A 331 -16.31 -2.03 -9.33
N LEU A 332 -15.48 -1.14 -8.78
CA LEU A 332 -15.89 -0.28 -7.66
C LEU A 332 -17.13 0.54 -8.01
N GLY A 333 -18.01 0.75 -7.03
CA GLY A 333 -19.31 1.39 -7.21
C GLY A 333 -20.38 0.51 -7.88
N THR A 334 -20.03 -0.69 -8.36
CA THR A 334 -20.99 -1.67 -8.92
C THR A 334 -21.41 -2.70 -7.87
N PRO A 335 -22.52 -3.44 -8.08
CA PRO A 335 -22.91 -4.57 -7.23
C PRO A 335 -21.87 -5.71 -7.16
N PHE A 336 -20.88 -5.72 -8.05
CA PHE A 336 -19.86 -6.77 -8.16
C PHE A 336 -18.58 -6.47 -7.37
N ALA A 337 -18.43 -5.25 -6.84
CA ALA A 337 -17.23 -4.79 -6.14
C ALA A 337 -16.85 -5.68 -4.95
N THR A 338 -17.84 -6.32 -4.30
CA THR A 338 -17.64 -7.12 -3.09
C THR A 338 -17.20 -8.56 -3.36
N TRP A 339 -17.35 -9.05 -4.60
CA TRP A 339 -17.21 -10.48 -4.91
C TRP A 339 -15.83 -11.04 -4.57
N PHE A 340 -14.78 -10.30 -4.91
CA PHE A 340 -13.42 -10.73 -4.58
C PHE A 340 -13.20 -10.79 -3.06
N PHE A 341 -13.63 -9.77 -2.32
CA PHE A 341 -13.48 -9.75 -0.86
C PHE A 341 -14.27 -10.89 -0.18
N GLN A 342 -15.45 -11.22 -0.70
CA GLN A 342 -16.23 -12.38 -0.25
C GLN A 342 -15.50 -13.70 -0.52
N LEU A 343 -14.87 -13.85 -1.69
CA LEU A 343 -14.00 -15.00 -2.01
C LEU A 343 -12.80 -15.10 -1.05
N MET A 344 -12.27 -13.96 -0.61
CA MET A 344 -11.20 -13.88 0.37
C MET A 344 -11.67 -14.09 1.82
N GLY A 345 -12.98 -14.15 2.08
CA GLY A 345 -13.57 -14.50 3.37
C GLY A 345 -14.28 -13.35 4.11
N SER A 346 -14.26 -12.13 3.59
CA SER A 346 -15.01 -11.01 4.18
C SER A 346 -16.51 -11.24 4.10
N HIS A 347 -17.24 -10.74 5.09
CA HIS A 347 -18.69 -10.72 5.02
C HIS A 347 -19.17 -9.39 4.46
N PHE A 348 -19.82 -9.45 3.30
CA PHE A 348 -20.55 -8.32 2.70
C PHE A 348 -22.01 -8.69 2.52
N GLY A 349 -22.89 -7.85 3.07
CA GLY A 349 -24.34 -7.96 2.91
C GLY A 349 -24.85 -7.55 1.51
N HIS A 350 -26.17 -7.52 1.36
CA HIS A 350 -26.81 -7.14 0.09
C HIS A 350 -26.75 -5.63 -0.18
N SER A 351 -26.55 -5.25 -1.44
CA SER A 351 -26.51 -3.85 -1.90
C SER A 351 -25.53 -2.94 -1.16
N VAL A 352 -24.37 -3.47 -0.76
CA VAL A 352 -23.28 -2.63 -0.22
C VAL A 352 -22.68 -1.79 -1.34
N TYR A 353 -22.57 -0.48 -1.12
CA TYR A 353 -21.77 0.40 -1.98
C TYR A 353 -20.32 0.36 -1.50
N LEU A 354 -19.41 -0.07 -2.37
CA LEU A 354 -17.98 -0.19 -2.08
C LEU A 354 -17.17 0.60 -3.13
N ASP A 355 -16.46 1.62 -2.66
CA ASP A 355 -15.59 2.48 -3.48
C ASP A 355 -14.16 2.53 -2.91
N THR A 356 -13.73 1.44 -2.27
CA THR A 356 -12.38 1.31 -1.70
C THR A 356 -11.88 -0.12 -1.82
N THR A 357 -10.56 -0.27 -1.94
CA THR A 357 -9.84 -1.56 -1.87
C THR A 357 -9.05 -1.73 -0.58
N GLU A 358 -9.08 -0.72 0.30
CA GLU A 358 -8.28 -0.66 1.53
C GLU A 358 -8.94 -1.50 2.64
N ILE A 359 -8.98 -2.82 2.41
CA ILE A 359 -9.48 -3.84 3.34
C ILE A 359 -8.37 -4.88 3.50
N THR A 360 -7.91 -5.07 4.73
CA THR A 360 -6.90 -6.06 5.10
C THR A 360 -7.53 -7.19 5.95
N GLU A 361 -6.79 -8.28 6.18
CA GLU A 361 -7.23 -9.49 6.91
C GLU A 361 -8.71 -9.85 6.71
N PHE A 362 -9.06 -10.12 5.46
CA PHE A 362 -10.43 -10.18 4.91
C PHE A 362 -11.49 -10.80 5.83
N ASP A 363 -11.23 -11.94 6.47
CA ASP A 363 -12.19 -12.64 7.33
C ASP A 363 -12.63 -11.85 8.58
N LEU A 364 -11.88 -10.81 8.96
CA LEU A 364 -12.15 -9.97 10.13
C LEU A 364 -13.07 -8.78 9.80
N ALA A 365 -13.32 -8.50 8.52
CA ALA A 365 -14.18 -7.42 8.07
C ALA A 365 -15.62 -7.91 7.89
N TRP A 366 -16.55 -7.32 8.65
CA TRP A 366 -17.98 -7.59 8.56
C TRP A 366 -18.78 -6.35 8.21
N VAL A 367 -19.36 -6.33 7.02
CA VAL A 367 -20.16 -5.22 6.48
C VAL A 367 -21.57 -5.72 6.18
N ALA A 368 -22.57 -5.11 6.82
CA ALA A 368 -23.98 -5.50 6.69
C ALA A 368 -24.67 -4.85 5.48
N ASP A 369 -25.91 -5.27 5.20
CA ASP A 369 -26.69 -4.83 4.04
C ASP A 369 -26.80 -3.30 3.92
N ARG A 370 -26.73 -2.79 2.68
CA ARG A 370 -26.91 -1.37 2.32
C ARG A 370 -25.91 -0.42 2.99
N ALA A 371 -24.81 -0.92 3.54
CA ALA A 371 -23.74 -0.07 4.02
C ALA A 371 -23.04 0.65 2.84
N VAL A 372 -22.47 1.81 3.12
CA VAL A 372 -21.79 2.67 2.13
C VAL A 372 -20.37 2.92 2.60
N LEU A 373 -19.39 2.41 1.86
CA LEU A 373 -17.97 2.65 2.07
C LEU A 373 -17.44 3.53 0.93
N ASN A 374 -17.22 4.81 1.22
CA ASN A 374 -16.83 5.80 0.23
C ASN A 374 -15.35 5.69 -0.18
N ASN A 375 -14.98 6.46 -1.21
CA ASN A 375 -13.62 6.53 -1.71
C ASN A 375 -12.56 6.72 -0.62
N GLY A 376 -11.50 5.93 -0.68
CA GLY A 376 -10.35 6.03 0.23
C GLY A 376 -10.64 5.66 1.68
N VAL A 377 -11.81 5.09 2.01
CA VAL A 377 -12.06 4.53 3.34
C VAL A 377 -11.09 3.39 3.60
N THR A 378 -10.41 3.40 4.74
CA THR A 378 -9.56 2.30 5.19
C THR A 378 -10.28 1.49 6.26
N ILE A 379 -10.60 0.23 5.94
CA ILE A 379 -11.09 -0.77 6.89
C ILE A 379 -9.85 -1.46 7.47
N GLN A 380 -9.34 -0.89 8.56
CA GLN A 380 -8.05 -1.26 9.13
C GLN A 380 -8.23 -2.34 10.21
N THR A 381 -8.16 -3.60 9.79
CA THR A 381 -8.29 -4.78 10.65
C THR A 381 -7.07 -5.08 11.51
N HIS A 382 -5.94 -4.41 11.25
CA HIS A 382 -4.75 -4.50 12.08
C HIS A 382 -4.03 -3.16 12.29
N LEU A 383 -3.23 -3.07 13.34
CA LEU A 383 -2.30 -1.97 13.58
C LEU A 383 -0.97 -2.52 14.08
N PHE A 384 0.14 -1.94 13.63
CA PHE A 384 1.46 -2.22 14.19
C PHE A 384 1.73 -1.35 15.41
N GLU A 385 1.96 -1.97 16.56
CA GLU A 385 2.36 -1.27 17.79
C GLU A 385 3.65 -1.92 18.29
N ASP A 386 4.76 -1.16 18.31
CA ASP A 386 6.09 -1.68 18.67
C ASP A 386 6.51 -2.91 17.86
N ARG A 387 6.22 -2.90 16.55
CA ARG A 387 6.48 -4.01 15.61
C ARG A 387 5.70 -5.29 15.94
N VAL A 388 4.60 -5.16 16.66
CA VAL A 388 3.60 -6.23 16.85
C VAL A 388 2.36 -5.88 16.06
N MET A 389 2.01 -6.72 15.11
CA MET A 389 0.75 -6.67 14.37
C MET A 389 -0.37 -7.16 15.28
N LYS A 390 -1.25 -6.27 15.71
CA LYS A 390 -2.49 -6.63 16.42
C LYS A 390 -3.63 -6.58 15.43
N MET A 391 -4.37 -7.68 15.30
CA MET A 391 -5.53 -7.77 14.41
C MET A 391 -6.76 -8.27 15.16
N SER A 392 -7.93 -7.74 14.81
CA SER A 392 -9.22 -8.16 15.37
C SER A 392 -10.38 -7.84 14.43
N ASP A 393 -11.58 -8.25 14.82
CA ASP A 393 -12.81 -8.04 14.06
C ASP A 393 -13.20 -6.56 13.97
N LEU A 394 -13.89 -6.20 12.87
CA LEU A 394 -14.47 -4.87 12.64
C LEU A 394 -15.87 -5.03 12.06
N ARG A 395 -16.85 -4.30 12.62
CA ARG A 395 -18.27 -4.46 12.23
C ARG A 395 -18.92 -3.16 11.78
N ILE A 396 -19.51 -3.17 10.59
CA ILE A 396 -20.26 -2.05 10.01
C ILE A 396 -21.73 -2.45 9.85
N GLY A 397 -22.61 -1.68 10.51
CA GLY A 397 -24.04 -1.94 10.62
C GLY A 397 -24.83 -1.70 9.32
N ARG A 398 -26.05 -2.25 9.29
CA ARG A 398 -26.97 -2.14 8.15
C ARG A 398 -27.26 -0.67 7.84
N GLY A 399 -27.10 -0.25 6.59
CA GLY A 399 -27.35 1.14 6.18
C GLY A 399 -26.39 2.18 6.77
N ALA A 400 -25.28 1.75 7.37
CA ALA A 400 -24.27 2.68 7.88
C ALA A 400 -23.45 3.30 6.74
N THR A 401 -22.96 4.52 6.93
CA THR A 401 -22.12 5.24 5.97
C THR A 401 -20.78 5.57 6.59
N VAL A 402 -19.70 5.19 5.91
CA VAL A 402 -18.33 5.60 6.24
C VAL A 402 -17.86 6.59 5.17
N GLY A 403 -17.61 7.83 5.58
CA GLY A 403 -17.29 8.94 4.70
C GLY A 403 -15.88 8.83 4.11
N THR A 404 -15.66 9.55 3.01
CA THR A 404 -14.42 9.55 2.22
C THR A 404 -13.16 9.71 3.09
N SER A 405 -12.14 8.91 2.81
CA SER A 405 -10.84 8.95 3.49
C SER A 405 -10.91 8.83 5.01
N SER A 406 -11.96 8.19 5.55
CA SER A 406 -12.05 7.86 6.97
C SER A 406 -11.31 6.55 7.25
N VAL A 407 -10.77 6.43 8.46
CA VAL A 407 -10.10 5.22 8.93
C VAL A 407 -10.94 4.60 10.04
N VAL A 408 -11.25 3.31 9.91
CA VAL A 408 -11.99 2.54 10.90
C VAL A 408 -11.04 1.47 11.45
N LEU A 409 -10.64 1.61 12.72
CA LEU A 409 -9.71 0.67 13.36
C LEU A 409 -10.43 -0.60 13.83
N TYR A 410 -9.68 -1.68 13.98
CA TYR A 410 -10.16 -2.96 14.53
C TYR A 410 -10.78 -2.82 15.93
N ASP A 411 -11.55 -3.84 16.35
CA ASP A 411 -12.41 -3.84 17.56
C ASP A 411 -13.54 -2.80 17.56
N SER A 412 -13.68 -1.98 16.52
CA SER A 412 -14.73 -0.97 16.44
C SER A 412 -16.03 -1.52 15.86
N VAL A 413 -17.14 -0.87 16.24
CA VAL A 413 -18.49 -1.18 15.74
C VAL A 413 -19.21 0.09 15.32
N ILE A 414 -19.65 0.14 14.07
CA ILE A 414 -20.55 1.18 13.57
C ILE A 414 -21.97 0.66 13.60
N GLY A 415 -22.85 1.30 14.37
CA GLY A 415 -24.26 0.92 14.50
C GLY A 415 -25.05 1.03 13.18
N PRO A 416 -26.23 0.38 13.09
CA PRO A 416 -27.11 0.50 11.93
C PRO A 416 -27.55 1.95 11.68
N GLY A 417 -27.59 2.37 10.42
CA GLY A 417 -28.00 3.72 10.02
C GLY A 417 -27.06 4.85 10.47
N THR A 418 -25.89 4.51 11.03
CA THR A 418 -24.93 5.48 11.55
C THR A 418 -24.06 6.05 10.46
N THR A 419 -23.75 7.35 10.52
CA THR A 419 -22.83 8.02 9.60
C THR A 419 -21.55 8.45 10.31
N LEU A 420 -20.41 7.91 9.89
CA LEU A 420 -19.09 8.48 10.18
C LEU A 420 -18.73 9.41 9.02
N LYS A 421 -18.61 10.71 9.26
CA LYS A 421 -18.31 11.70 8.21
C LYS A 421 -16.88 11.54 7.68
N SER A 422 -16.62 12.10 6.50
CA SER A 422 -15.32 12.06 5.83
C SER A 422 -14.18 12.56 6.72
N LEU A 423 -12.97 12.03 6.49
CA LEU A 423 -11.75 12.36 7.24
C LEU A 423 -11.88 12.16 8.76
N SER A 424 -12.68 11.18 9.18
CA SER A 424 -12.83 10.83 10.59
C SER A 424 -12.09 9.53 10.93
N LEU A 425 -11.68 9.40 12.18
CA LEU A 425 -11.02 8.20 12.70
C LEU A 425 -11.93 7.58 13.75
N LEU A 426 -12.38 6.34 13.52
CA LEU A 426 -13.01 5.54 14.56
C LEU A 426 -11.93 4.75 15.30
N MET A 427 -11.71 5.08 16.57
CA MET A 427 -10.65 4.48 17.37
C MET A 427 -10.95 3.02 17.72
N LYS A 428 -9.88 2.29 18.05
CA LYS A 428 -9.97 0.91 18.49
C LYS A 428 -10.97 0.78 19.64
N GLY A 429 -11.90 -0.17 19.52
CA GLY A 429 -12.88 -0.48 20.55
C GLY A 429 -14.05 0.49 20.66
N GLU A 430 -14.08 1.57 19.88
CA GLU A 430 -15.21 2.50 19.87
C GLU A 430 -16.45 1.87 19.24
N LYS A 431 -17.61 2.16 19.83
CA LYS A 431 -18.91 1.67 19.36
C LYS A 431 -19.83 2.85 19.13
N LEU A 432 -20.16 3.10 17.87
CA LEU A 432 -21.08 4.15 17.49
C LEU A 432 -22.53 3.65 17.59
N PRO A 433 -23.43 4.29 18.36
CA PRO A 433 -24.83 3.89 18.47
C PRO A 433 -25.58 3.99 17.14
N ALA A 434 -26.68 3.25 17.00
CA ALA A 434 -27.51 3.27 15.79
C ALA A 434 -28.10 4.65 15.48
N ASN A 435 -28.28 4.98 14.20
CA ASN A 435 -28.90 6.22 13.71
C ASN A 435 -28.24 7.51 14.23
N THR A 436 -26.95 7.47 14.51
CA THR A 436 -26.18 8.64 14.96
C THR A 436 -25.23 9.14 13.87
N ARG A 437 -24.72 10.36 14.04
CA ARG A 437 -23.74 10.95 13.13
C ARG A 437 -22.51 11.35 13.93
N TRP A 438 -21.33 11.09 13.38
CA TRP A 438 -20.05 11.31 14.04
C TRP A 438 -19.04 11.94 13.08
N GLN A 439 -18.12 12.74 13.63
CA GLN A 439 -17.08 13.40 12.84
C GLN A 439 -15.82 13.66 13.67
N GLY A 440 -14.66 13.60 13.02
CA GLY A 440 -13.40 14.12 13.54
C GLY A 440 -12.42 13.06 14.03
N ILE A 441 -11.33 13.57 14.62
CA ILE A 441 -10.23 12.80 15.21
C ILE A 441 -9.88 13.53 16.53
N PRO A 442 -10.48 13.18 17.66
CA PRO A 442 -11.30 11.99 17.90
C PRO A 442 -12.70 12.13 17.29
N SER A 443 -13.33 10.99 17.01
CA SER A 443 -14.71 10.96 16.51
C SER A 443 -15.67 11.47 17.59
N ALA A 444 -16.41 12.54 17.28
CA ALA A 444 -17.39 13.13 18.18
C ALA A 444 -18.80 13.11 17.59
N PHE A 445 -19.80 12.92 18.43
CA PHE A 445 -21.21 12.97 18.03
C PHE A 445 -21.56 14.35 17.50
N ILE A 446 -22.34 14.38 16.41
CA ILE A 446 -22.90 15.61 15.83
C ILE A 446 -24.42 15.47 15.70
N SER A 447 -25.15 16.50 16.11
CA SER A 447 -26.61 16.55 15.93
C SER A 447 -26.97 16.62 14.45
N ALA A 448 -28.16 16.12 14.10
CA ALA A 448 -28.72 16.37 12.79
C ALA A 448 -29.02 17.88 12.66
N GLN A 449 -28.31 18.56 11.77
CA GLN A 449 -28.77 19.81 11.18
C GLN A 449 -29.77 19.51 10.08
#